data_AF-A0A534R0E3-F1
#
_entry.id   AF-A0A534R0E3-F1
#
_cell.length_a   1.000
_cell.length_b   1.000
_cell.length_c   1.000
_cell.angle_alpha   90.00
_cell.angle_beta   90.00
_cell.angle_gamma   90.00
#
_symmetry.space_group_name_H-M   'P 1'
#
loop_
_entity.id
_entity.type
_entity.pdbx_description
1 polymer ?
#
loop_
_entity_poly.entity_id
_entity_poly.type
_entity_poly.pdbx_seq_one_letter_code
_entity_poly.pdbx_strand_id
1 'polypeptide(L)'
;FGAGIESDWTPGSRYQGISPLAPAAIWEGENLEVVPPRRLVQSFRALWSEDVKREGTSRVTWEIEPVGDSCRLTVTHDQLREDANAELYGGWMMVLSGLKTLLETGQLLTTPGSLRYSQAPQPAA
;
A
#
# COMPACT_ATOMS: atom_id res chain seq x y z
N PHE A 1 -2.21 5.08 -4.33
CA PHE A 1 -1.42 4.67 -5.51
C PHE A 1 -2.31 4.16 -6.65
N GLY A 2 -3.55 4.67 -6.80
CA GLY A 2 -4.45 4.31 -7.90
C GLY A 2 -5.05 2.90 -7.89
N ALA A 3 -4.38 1.94 -7.25
CA ALA A 3 -4.89 0.60 -7.00
C ALA A 3 -5.84 0.56 -5.78
N GLY A 4 -6.86 -0.29 -5.88
CA GLY A 4 -7.77 -0.66 -4.78
C GLY A 4 -7.22 -1.84 -3.98
N ILE A 5 -7.85 -2.12 -2.84
CA ILE A 5 -7.53 -3.27 -1.98
C ILE A 5 -8.80 -4.08 -1.77
N GLU A 6 -8.70 -5.39 -1.98
CA GLU A 6 -9.72 -6.36 -1.59
C GLU A 6 -9.21 -7.20 -0.42
N SER A 7 -10.01 -7.31 0.64
CA SER A 7 -9.66 -7.98 1.90
C SER A 7 -10.90 -8.09 2.80
N ASP A 8 -10.97 -9.16 3.58
CA ASP A 8 -11.97 -9.31 4.66
C ASP A 8 -11.56 -8.58 5.95
N TRP A 9 -10.31 -8.07 6.00
CA TRP A 9 -9.76 -7.31 7.13
C TRP A 9 -9.84 -8.04 8.48
N THR A 10 -9.59 -9.36 8.46
CA THR A 10 -9.48 -10.17 9.68
C THR A 10 -8.10 -10.83 9.75
N PRO A 11 -7.60 -11.17 10.96
CA PRO A 11 -6.37 -11.94 11.09
C PRO A 11 -6.46 -13.26 10.29
N GLY A 12 -5.43 -13.56 9.51
CA GLY A 12 -5.36 -14.71 8.61
C GLY A 12 -6.05 -14.51 7.26
N SER A 13 -6.78 -13.41 7.03
CA SER A 13 -7.43 -13.19 5.73
C SER A 13 -6.44 -12.76 4.67
N ARG A 14 -6.62 -13.25 3.44
CA ARG A 14 -5.88 -12.76 2.28
C ARG A 14 -6.26 -11.31 1.98
N TYR A 15 -5.30 -10.54 1.47
CA TYR A 15 -5.55 -9.26 0.83
C TYR A 15 -4.80 -9.17 -0.51
N GLN A 16 -5.33 -8.37 -1.42
CA GLN A 16 -4.71 -8.15 -2.73
C GLN A 16 -4.90 -6.74 -3.24
N GLY A 17 -3.89 -6.24 -3.95
CA GLY A 17 -3.95 -5.00 -4.70
C GLY A 17 -4.55 -5.22 -6.07
N ILE A 18 -5.70 -4.59 -6.34
CA ILE A 18 -6.40 -4.69 -7.63
C ILE A 18 -6.31 -3.37 -8.38
N SER A 19 -6.34 -3.44 -9.72
CA SER A 19 -6.43 -2.25 -10.56
C SER A 19 -7.32 -2.53 -11.76
N PRO A 20 -8.13 -1.55 -12.19
CA PRO A 20 -8.89 -1.67 -13.43
C PRO A 20 -7.99 -1.77 -14.69
N LEU A 21 -6.70 -1.45 -14.57
CA LEU A 21 -5.71 -1.53 -15.65
C LEU A 21 -4.92 -2.83 -15.66
N ALA A 22 -5.12 -3.71 -14.67
CA ALA A 22 -4.42 -4.99 -14.57
C ALA A 22 -5.43 -6.13 -14.35
N PRO A 23 -5.45 -7.17 -15.20
CA PRO A 23 -6.38 -8.29 -15.03
C PRO A 23 -6.03 -9.19 -13.83
N ALA A 24 -4.85 -9.03 -13.25
CA ALA A 24 -4.36 -9.81 -12.11
C ALA A 24 -3.92 -8.88 -10.97
N ALA A 25 -3.81 -9.44 -9.76
CA ALA A 25 -3.34 -8.72 -8.58
C ALA A 25 -1.92 -8.16 -8.80
N ILE A 26 -1.71 -6.93 -8.35
CA ILE A 26 -0.42 -6.21 -8.44
C ILE A 26 0.47 -6.60 -7.26
N TRP A 27 -0.13 -6.85 -6.11
CA TRP A 27 0.52 -7.44 -4.94
C TRP A 27 -0.51 -8.28 -4.18
N GLU A 28 -0.03 -9.15 -3.32
CA GLU A 28 -0.86 -9.97 -2.45
C GLU A 28 -0.21 -10.17 -1.09
N GLY A 29 -1.00 -10.65 -0.13
CA GLY A 29 -0.49 -11.08 1.16
C GLY A 29 -1.60 -11.54 2.09
N GLU A 30 -1.25 -11.69 3.36
CA GLU A 30 -2.12 -12.10 4.45
C GLU A 30 -2.09 -11.04 5.56
N ASN A 31 -3.25 -10.75 6.14
CA ASN A 31 -3.35 -9.91 7.33
C ASN A 31 -2.89 -10.70 8.55
N LEU A 32 -1.66 -10.50 9.00
CA LEU A 32 -1.07 -11.22 10.13
C LEU A 32 -1.63 -10.72 11.48
N GLU A 33 -1.84 -9.40 11.60
CA GLU A 33 -2.46 -8.76 12.76
C GLU A 33 -3.41 -7.67 12.30
N VAL A 34 -4.61 -7.60 12.90
CA VAL A 34 -5.58 -6.52 12.66
C VAL A 34 -6.10 -6.03 14.01
N VAL A 35 -5.65 -4.85 14.44
CA VAL A 35 -6.01 -4.23 15.72
C VAL A 35 -6.49 -2.79 15.48
N PRO A 36 -7.78 -2.59 15.15
CA PRO A 36 -8.30 -1.24 14.89
C PRO A 36 -8.36 -0.38 16.17
N PRO A 37 -8.10 0.94 16.11
CA PRO A 37 -7.53 1.72 14.99
C PRO A 37 -5.99 1.86 15.09
N ARG A 38 -5.30 0.91 15.72
CA ARG A 38 -3.93 1.09 16.22
C ARG A 38 -2.85 0.43 15.35
N ARG A 39 -3.11 -0.76 14.82
CA ARG A 39 -2.08 -1.58 14.21
C ARG A 39 -2.62 -2.52 13.14
N LEU A 40 -1.90 -2.62 12.04
CA LEU A 40 -2.13 -3.59 10.96
C LEU A 40 -0.77 -4.15 10.53
N VAL A 41 -0.63 -5.48 10.58
CA VAL A 41 0.56 -6.18 10.11
C VAL A 41 0.17 -7.09 8.98
N GLN A 42 0.88 -7.01 7.86
CA GLN A 42 0.58 -7.74 6.63
C GLN A 42 1.85 -8.38 6.08
N SER A 43 1.77 -9.63 5.64
CA SER A 43 2.78 -10.16 4.73
C SER A 43 2.61 -9.49 3.37
N PHE A 44 3.67 -9.29 2.60
CA PHE A 44 3.62 -8.57 1.34
C PHE A 44 4.40 -9.30 0.27
N ARG A 45 3.76 -9.59 -0.86
CA ARG A 45 4.40 -10.16 -2.04
C ARG A 45 4.06 -9.32 -3.26
N ALA A 46 5.10 -8.76 -3.87
CA ALA A 46 5.00 -7.97 -5.09
C ALA A 46 4.83 -8.85 -6.32
N LEU A 47 3.90 -8.50 -7.22
CA LEU A 47 3.56 -9.30 -8.40
C LEU A 47 3.70 -8.55 -9.73
N TRP A 48 4.15 -7.29 -9.71
CA TRP A 48 4.12 -6.41 -10.89
C TRP A 48 5.29 -6.61 -11.88
N SER A 49 6.35 -7.31 -11.50
CA SER A 49 7.45 -7.72 -12.39
C SER A 49 8.09 -9.02 -11.90
N GLU A 50 8.77 -9.74 -12.78
CA GLU A 50 9.51 -10.94 -12.39
C GLU A 50 10.66 -10.63 -11.42
N ASP A 51 11.24 -9.43 -11.50
CA ASP A 51 12.34 -9.01 -10.63
C ASP A 51 11.87 -8.89 -9.19
N VAL A 52 10.74 -8.21 -8.93
CA VAL A 52 10.20 -8.08 -7.57
C VAL A 52 9.55 -9.37 -7.07
N LYS A 53 8.99 -10.21 -7.96
CA LYS A 53 8.49 -11.54 -7.55
C LYS A 53 9.58 -12.42 -6.96
N ARG A 54 10.81 -12.31 -7.50
CA ARG A 54 11.97 -13.08 -7.01
C ARG A 54 12.47 -12.64 -5.64
N GLU A 55 12.10 -11.45 -5.18
CA GLU A 55 12.42 -11.00 -3.81
C GLU A 55 11.63 -11.74 -2.74
N GLY A 56 10.54 -12.42 -3.12
CA GLY A 56 9.73 -13.23 -2.22
C GLY A 56 8.78 -12.40 -1.36
N THR A 57 8.48 -12.92 -0.16
CA THR A 57 7.51 -12.33 0.76
C THR A 57 8.24 -11.53 1.83
N SER A 58 7.85 -10.28 2.01
CA SER A 58 8.28 -9.36 3.06
C SER A 58 7.12 -9.06 4.01
N ARG A 59 7.29 -8.07 4.90
CA ARG A 59 6.25 -7.66 5.84
C ARG A 59 6.10 -6.14 5.88
N VAL A 60 4.85 -5.70 5.93
CA VAL A 60 4.48 -4.29 6.13
C VAL A 60 3.71 -4.16 7.44
N THR A 61 4.18 -3.26 8.28
CA THR A 61 3.56 -2.90 9.56
C THR A 61 3.10 -1.45 9.50
N TRP A 62 1.83 -1.21 9.83
CA TRP A 62 1.23 0.11 9.98
C TRP A 62 0.89 0.32 11.44
N GLU A 63 1.33 1.44 12.02
CA GLU A 63 1.09 1.79 13.42
C GLU A 63 0.57 3.22 13.53
N ILE A 64 -0.50 3.40 14.30
CA ILE A 64 -1.15 4.68 14.52
C ILE A 64 -1.12 5.03 16.00
N GLU A 65 -0.43 6.12 16.29
CA GLU A 65 -0.32 6.70 17.62
C GLU A 65 -1.06 8.04 17.67
N PRO A 66 -2.02 8.24 18.59
CA PRO A 66 -2.64 9.54 18.82
C PRO A 66 -1.61 10.57 19.28
N VAL A 67 -1.67 11.77 18.71
CA VAL A 67 -0.83 12.92 19.07
C VAL A 67 -1.71 14.16 19.11
N GLY A 68 -2.21 14.50 20.29
CA GLY A 68 -3.16 15.62 20.46
C GLY A 68 -4.46 15.38 19.69
N ASP A 69 -4.80 16.32 18.81
CA ASP A 69 -5.92 16.24 17.86
C ASP A 69 -5.56 15.57 16.53
N SER A 70 -4.33 15.07 16.41
CA SER A 70 -3.78 14.41 15.22
C SER A 70 -3.30 12.98 15.53
N CYS A 71 -2.62 12.36 14.58
CA CYS A 71 -1.93 11.08 14.80
C CYS A 71 -0.57 11.03 14.10
N ARG A 72 0.30 10.16 14.63
CA ARG A 72 1.51 9.70 13.95
C ARG A 72 1.19 8.36 13.31
N LEU A 73 1.38 8.29 11.99
CA LEU A 73 1.40 7.04 11.24
C LEU A 73 2.85 6.63 11.01
N THR A 74 3.24 5.47 11.52
CA THR A 74 4.51 4.81 11.23
C THR A 74 4.25 3.64 10.30
N VAL A 75 5.02 3.57 9.20
CA VAL A 75 5.00 2.43 8.27
C VAL A 75 6.38 1.82 8.22
N THR A 76 6.46 0.53 8.53
CA THR A 76 7.69 -0.24 8.50
C THR A 76 7.56 -1.33 7.46
N HIS A 77 8.39 -1.30 6.43
CA HIS A 77 8.54 -2.39 5.47
C HIS A 77 9.84 -3.13 5.79
N ASP A 78 9.72 -4.32 6.39
CA ASP A 78 10.83 -5.14 6.84
C ASP A 78 10.75 -6.57 6.29
N GLN A 79 11.65 -7.45 6.74
CA GLN A 79 11.82 -8.82 6.20
C GLN A 79 12.12 -8.83 4.70
N LEU A 80 12.75 -7.77 4.22
CA LEU A 80 13.34 -7.69 2.89
C LEU A 80 14.68 -8.43 2.89
N ARG A 81 15.01 -9.06 1.76
CA ARG A 81 16.36 -9.59 1.53
C ARG A 81 17.39 -8.46 1.58
N GLU A 82 18.63 -8.78 1.97
CA GLU A 82 19.76 -7.87 1.77
C GLU A 82 19.88 -7.51 0.28
N ASP A 83 20.10 -6.23 -0.04
CA ASP A 83 20.07 -5.70 -1.42
C ASP A 83 18.77 -5.99 -2.18
N ALA A 84 17.62 -5.99 -1.50
CA ALA A 84 16.31 -6.12 -2.13
C ALA A 84 16.08 -5.01 -3.17
N ASN A 85 15.37 -5.35 -4.24
CA ASN A 85 15.00 -4.42 -5.30
C ASN A 85 14.33 -3.14 -4.74
N ALA A 86 14.87 -1.98 -5.12
CA ALA A 86 14.41 -0.68 -4.67
C ALA A 86 12.95 -0.34 -5.00
N GLU A 87 12.37 -1.00 -6.00
CA GLU A 87 10.95 -0.90 -6.31
C GLU A 87 10.04 -1.28 -5.13
N LEU A 88 10.49 -2.15 -4.22
CA LEU A 88 9.70 -2.60 -3.07
C LEU A 88 9.49 -1.51 -2.01
N TYR A 89 10.36 -0.49 -1.96
CA TYR A 89 10.27 0.58 -0.95
C TYR A 89 10.20 1.99 -1.54
N GLY A 90 10.56 2.19 -2.81
CA GLY A 90 10.51 3.51 -3.46
C GLY A 90 9.11 4.12 -3.57
N GLY A 91 8.06 3.28 -3.55
CA GLY A 91 6.66 3.73 -3.67
C GLY A 91 6.06 4.35 -2.41
N TRP A 92 6.63 4.12 -1.23
CA TRP A 92 6.00 4.46 0.05
C TRP A 92 5.70 5.95 0.21
N MET A 93 6.62 6.81 -0.21
CA MET A 93 6.43 8.26 -0.06
C MET A 93 5.27 8.79 -0.90
N MET A 94 5.00 8.18 -2.06
CA MET A 94 3.82 8.52 -2.88
C MET A 94 2.52 8.00 -2.25
N VAL A 95 2.55 6.81 -1.63
CA VAL A 95 1.40 6.27 -0.88
C VAL A 95 1.06 7.17 0.31
N LEU A 96 2.06 7.50 1.14
CA LEU A 96 1.90 8.31 2.34
C LEU A 96 1.49 9.75 2.03
N SER A 97 2.10 10.37 1.03
CA SER A 97 1.70 11.71 0.57
C SER A 97 0.25 11.72 0.07
N GLY A 98 -0.15 10.72 -0.71
CA GLY A 98 -1.52 10.60 -1.21
C GLY A 98 -2.55 10.37 -0.11
N LEU A 99 -2.22 9.55 0.89
CA LEU A 99 -3.07 9.33 2.07
C LEU A 99 -3.25 10.62 2.86
N LYS A 100 -2.16 11.34 3.15
CA LYS A 100 -2.20 12.63 3.85
C LYS A 100 -3.09 13.63 3.12
N THR A 101 -2.87 13.84 1.82
CA THR A 101 -3.70 14.78 1.03
C THR A 101 -5.17 14.39 1.08
N LEU A 102 -5.50 13.10 0.89
CA LEU A 102 -6.89 12.63 0.94
C LEU A 102 -7.54 12.91 2.30
N LEU A 103 -6.84 12.63 3.41
CA LEU A 103 -7.36 12.84 4.75
C LEU A 103 -7.53 14.33 5.11
N GLU A 104 -6.64 15.19 4.61
CA GLU A 104 -6.64 16.62 4.96
C GLU A 104 -7.54 17.48 4.07
N THR A 105 -7.71 17.10 2.81
CA THR A 105 -8.44 17.92 1.82
C THR A 105 -9.68 17.22 1.25
N GLY A 106 -9.82 15.92 1.44
CA GLY A 106 -10.84 15.10 0.77
C GLY A 106 -10.55 14.86 -0.71
N GLN A 107 -9.40 15.28 -1.24
CA GLN A 107 -9.03 15.17 -2.66
C GLN A 107 -7.89 14.17 -2.87
N LEU A 108 -7.89 13.52 -4.03
CA LEU A 108 -6.80 12.62 -4.41
C LEU A 108 -5.58 13.41 -4.88
N LEU A 109 -4.39 13.02 -4.41
CA LEU A 109 -3.12 13.47 -4.98
C LEU A 109 -2.70 12.55 -6.14
N THR A 110 -2.45 13.13 -7.30
CA THR A 110 -1.86 12.42 -8.43
C THR A 110 -0.33 12.40 -8.31
N THR A 111 0.24 11.23 -8.51
CA THR A 111 1.69 10.95 -8.55
C THR A 111 1.96 10.05 -9.75
N PRO A 112 3.20 9.97 -10.26
CA PRO A 112 3.52 9.01 -11.33
C PRO A 112 3.09 7.57 -10.97
N GLY A 113 3.28 7.18 -9.71
CA GLY A 113 2.84 5.88 -9.19
C GLY A 113 1.33 5.70 -9.16
N SER A 114 0.57 6.71 -8.72
CA SER A 114 -0.89 6.60 -8.70
C SER A 114 -1.51 6.53 -10.09
N LEU A 115 -0.96 7.28 -11.05
CA LEU A 115 -1.42 7.28 -12.44
C LEU A 115 -1.16 5.94 -13.14
N ARG A 116 -0.16 5.18 -12.71
CA ARG A 116 0.17 3.86 -13.27
C ARG A 116 -0.97 2.83 -13.12
N TYR A 117 -1.80 2.97 -12.09
CA TYR A 117 -2.84 1.99 -11.75
C TYR A 117 -4.24 2.58 -11.64
N SER A 118 -4.40 3.90 -11.78
CA SER A 118 -5.71 4.56 -11.83
C SER A 118 -6.14 4.82 -13.29
N GLN A 119 -7.39 4.50 -13.63
CA GLN A 119 -8.09 5.19 -14.71
C GLN A 119 -8.58 6.53 -14.16
N ALA A 120 -7.77 7.59 -14.11
CA ALA A 120 -8.36 8.90 -13.87
C ALA A 120 -9.07 9.35 -15.16
N PRO A 121 -10.37 9.70 -15.14
CA PRO A 121 -10.92 10.54 -16.18
C PRO A 121 -10.13 11.85 -16.16
N GLN A 122 -9.76 12.35 -17.34
CA GLN A 122 -9.32 13.74 -17.46
C GLN A 122 -10.45 14.61 -16.93
N PRO A 123 -10.22 15.54 -15.97
CA PRO A 123 -11.25 16.50 -15.65
C PRO A 123 -11.56 17.25 -16.95
N ALA A 124 -12.80 17.17 -17.40
CA ALA A 124 -13.28 18.01 -18.49
C ALA A 124 -13.05 19.46 -18.08
N ALA A 125 -12.47 20.23 -19.00
CA ALA A 125 -12.30 21.68 -18.87
C ALA A 125 -13.65 22.40 -18.72
#